data_AF-A0A2V9G8V8-F1
#
_entry.id   AF-A0A2V9G8V8-F1
#
_cell.length_a   1.000
_cell.length_b   1.000
_cell.length_c   1.000
_cell.angle_alpha   90.00
_cell.angle_beta   90.00
_cell.angle_gamma   90.00
#
_symmetry.space_group_name_H-M   'P 1'
#
loop_
_entity.id
_entity.type
_entity.pdbx_description
1 polymer ?
#
loop_
_entity_poly.entity_id
_entity_poly.type
_entity_poly.pdbx_seq_one_letter_code
_entity_poly.pdbx_strand_id
1 'polypeptide(L)'
;MKHGHANPGERGRIFLNLIILLFFVIFCASLYLVRRPILRFAAETWIIEDPLDKADAVMVLGDDNFYADRATRGAELFREGKAPVIVASGRRLRPNAGIAELMEHDLVERGVPKDKIVRLAHDADSTL
;
A
#
# COMPACT_ATOMS: atom_id res chain seq x y z
N MET A 1 20.07 -5.31 62.74
CA MET A 1 19.23 -4.41 61.93
C MET A 1 20.14 -3.45 61.19
N LYS A 2 20.47 -3.71 59.92
CA LYS A 2 21.31 -2.82 59.10
C LYS A 2 20.38 -1.91 58.32
N HIS A 3 20.30 -0.64 58.72
CA HIS A 3 19.64 0.38 57.90
C HIS A 3 20.48 0.59 56.63
N GLY A 4 19.96 0.11 55.50
CA GLY A 4 20.47 0.47 54.19
C GLY A 4 20.19 1.95 53.97
N HIS A 5 21.21 2.79 54.10
CA HIS A 5 21.14 4.17 53.65
C HIS A 5 20.95 4.16 52.13
N ALA A 6 19.72 4.39 51.68
CA ALA A 6 19.44 4.69 50.28
C ALA A 6 20.25 5.94 49.92
N ASN A 7 21.22 5.78 49.04
CA ASN A 7 22.11 6.85 48.63
C ASN A 7 21.25 7.90 47.89
N PRO A 8 21.27 9.20 48.26
CA PRO A 8 20.39 10.20 47.65
C PRO A 8 20.50 10.25 46.11
N GLY A 9 21.67 9.89 45.55
CA GLY A 9 21.90 9.78 44.11
C GLY A 9 21.15 8.63 43.41
N GLU A 10 20.76 7.57 44.13
CA GLU A 10 20.01 6.44 43.54
C GLU A 10 18.55 6.79 43.29
N ARG A 11 17.92 7.57 44.19
CA ARG A 11 16.55 8.05 44.00
C ARG A 11 16.48 8.98 42.80
N GLY A 12 17.40 9.93 42.67
CA GLY A 12 17.45 10.86 41.52
C GLY A 12 17.61 10.14 40.17
N ARG A 13 18.43 9.09 40.12
CA ARG A 13 18.61 8.28 38.91
C ARG A 13 17.36 7.46 38.54
N ILE A 14 16.66 6.89 39.52
CA ILE A 14 15.41 6.15 39.26
C ILE A 14 14.32 7.09 38.74
N PHE A 15 14.16 8.28 39.35
CA PHE A 15 13.20 9.27 38.86
C PHE A 15 13.53 9.75 37.44
N LEU A 16 14.81 10.03 37.15
CA LEU A 16 15.24 10.41 35.80
C LEU A 16 14.97 9.30 34.77
N ASN A 17 15.31 8.05 35.09
CA ASN A 17 15.04 6.90 34.22
C ASN A 17 13.55 6.69 33.99
N LEU A 18 12.71 6.88 35.01
CA LEU A 18 11.26 6.79 34.87
C LEU A 18 10.71 7.87 33.94
N ILE A 19 11.20 9.11 34.06
CA ILE A 19 10.82 10.21 33.17
C ILE A 19 11.20 9.87 31.73
N ILE A 20 12.43 9.41 31.49
CA ILE A 20 12.90 9.01 30.17
C ILE A 20 12.04 7.88 29.59
N LEU A 21 11.76 6.84 30.40
CA LEU A 21 10.91 5.73 29.98
C LEU A 21 9.49 6.20 29.62
N LEU A 22 8.92 7.10 30.43
CA LEU A 22 7.59 7.63 30.20
C LEU A 22 7.53 8.46 28.90
N PHE A 23 8.54 9.30 28.66
CA PHE A 23 8.69 10.01 27.39
C PHE A 23 8.83 9.05 26.21
N PHE A 24 9.64 7.99 26.35
CA PHE A 24 9.81 6.98 25.31
C PHE A 24 8.50 6.24 25.00
N VAL A 25 7.75 5.84 26.03
CA VAL A 25 6.44 5.18 25.85
C VAL A 25 5.45 6.12 25.18
N ILE A 26 5.38 7.39 25.59
CA ILE A 26 4.52 8.40 24.96
C ILE A 26 4.92 8.60 23.50
N PHE A 27 6.21 8.64 23.21
CA PHE A 27 6.73 8.76 21.85
C PHE A 27 6.37 7.55 20.97
N CYS A 28 6.55 6.33 21.47
CA CYS A 28 6.13 5.13 20.74
C CYS A 28 4.60 5.08 20.53
N ALA A 29 3.82 5.48 21.54
CA ALA A 29 2.38 5.55 21.44
C ALA A 29 1.94 6.61 20.40
N SER A 30 2.58 7.78 20.37
CA SER A 30 2.28 8.81 19.37
C SER A 30 2.62 8.32 17.97
N LEU A 31 3.80 7.74 17.75
CA LEU A 31 4.18 7.10 16.48
C LEU A 31 3.18 6.03 16.05
N TYR A 32 2.71 5.20 16.99
CA TYR A 32 1.70 4.19 16.70
C TYR A 32 0.37 4.82 16.27
N LEU A 33 -0.08 5.90 16.93
CA LEU A 33 -1.31 6.60 16.56
C LEU A 33 -1.21 7.21 15.15
N VAL A 34 -0.07 7.79 14.79
CA VAL A 34 0.17 8.39 13.47
C VAL A 34 0.82 7.44 12.45
N ARG A 35 0.84 6.12 12.72
CA ARG A 35 1.51 5.14 11.86
C ARG A 35 0.99 5.12 10.42
N ARG A 36 -0.33 5.27 10.22
CA ARG A 36 -0.95 5.21 8.89
C ARG A 36 -0.43 6.31 7.96
N PRO A 37 -0.49 7.61 8.31
CA PRO A 37 0.05 8.65 7.44
C PRO A 37 1.58 8.55 7.27
N ILE A 38 2.33 8.14 8.30
CA ILE A 38 3.79 7.95 8.17
C ILE A 38 4.12 6.86 7.15
N LEU A 39 3.49 5.69 7.28
CA LEU A 39 3.74 4.56 6.38
C LEU A 39 3.27 4.86 4.96
N ARG A 40 2.15 5.58 4.81
CA ARG A 40 1.66 6.01 3.50
C ARG A 40 2.63 7.00 2.84
N PHE A 41 3.10 8.00 3.59
CA PHE A 41 4.10 8.94 3.08
C PHE A 41 5.38 8.23 2.66
N ALA A 42 5.88 7.29 3.47
CA ALA A 42 7.05 6.48 3.11
C ALA A 42 6.81 5.66 1.82
N ALA A 43 5.65 5.02 1.70
CA ALA A 43 5.29 4.26 0.50
C ALA A 43 5.20 5.14 -0.75
N GLU A 44 4.56 6.31 -0.65
CA GLU A 44 4.44 7.26 -1.77
C GLU A 44 5.81 7.81 -2.19
N THR A 45 6.74 8.04 -1.25
CA THR A 45 8.11 8.48 -1.58
C THR A 45 8.96 7.42 -2.28
N TRP A 46 8.56 6.15 -2.22
CA TRP A 46 9.21 5.06 -2.94
C TRP A 46 8.69 4.88 -4.36
N ILE A 47 7.58 5.54 -4.73
CA ILE A 47 7.06 5.49 -6.09
C ILE A 47 7.93 6.40 -6.96
N ILE A 48 8.78 5.77 -7.77
CA ILE A 48 9.59 6.44 -8.79
C ILE A 48 8.97 6.08 -10.14
N GLU A 49 8.45 7.08 -10.84
CA GLU A 49 7.85 6.91 -12.17
C GLU A 49 8.83 7.34 -13.26
N ASP A 50 9.09 6.44 -14.21
CA ASP A 50 9.77 6.78 -15.44
C ASP A 50 8.84 7.58 -16.37
N PRO A 51 9.39 8.39 -17.30
CA PRO A 51 8.59 9.07 -18.31
C PRO A 51 7.67 8.10 -19.07
N LEU A 52 6.37 8.42 -19.10
CA LEU A 52 5.36 7.58 -19.74
C LEU A 52 5.28 7.82 -21.24
N ASP A 53 5.97 6.98 -22.00
CA ASP A 53 5.91 6.91 -23.46
C ASP A 53 4.77 6.00 -23.96
N LYS A 54 4.59 5.95 -25.29
CA LYS A 54 3.66 5.00 -25.90
C LYS A 54 4.12 3.56 -25.71
N ALA A 55 3.17 2.68 -25.45
CA ALA A 55 3.38 1.25 -25.29
C ALA A 55 2.35 0.44 -26.09
N ASP A 56 2.63 -0.86 -26.25
CA ASP A 56 1.70 -1.78 -26.90
C ASP A 56 0.51 -2.15 -25.99
N ALA A 57 0.71 -2.09 -24.67
CA ALA A 57 -0.31 -2.39 -23.67
C ALA A 57 -0.06 -1.66 -22.34
N VAL A 58 -1.12 -1.35 -21.61
CA VAL A 58 -1.06 -0.96 -20.19
C VAL A 58 -1.43 -2.16 -19.33
N MET A 59 -0.54 -2.62 -18.48
CA MET A 59 -0.83 -3.72 -17.54
C MET A 59 -1.24 -3.15 -16.19
N VAL A 60 -2.48 -3.41 -15.78
CA VAL A 60 -2.96 -3.09 -14.44
C VAL A 60 -2.74 -4.32 -13.56
N LEU A 61 -1.87 -4.19 -12.57
CA LEU A 61 -1.59 -5.25 -11.61
C LEU A 61 -2.78 -5.48 -10.70
N GLY A 62 -3.09 -6.75 -10.47
CA GLY A 62 -4.20 -7.20 -9.63
C GLY A 62 -4.08 -6.77 -8.16
N ASP A 63 -5.19 -6.94 -7.43
CA ASP A 63 -5.35 -6.72 -5.98
C ASP A 63 -5.44 -5.24 -5.58
N ASP A 64 -6.46 -4.56 -6.12
CA ASP A 64 -6.61 -3.10 -5.98
C ASP A 64 -7.21 -2.72 -4.63
N ASN A 65 -7.13 -1.44 -4.29
CA ASN A 65 -7.83 -0.96 -3.10
C ASN A 65 -9.35 -0.89 -3.33
N PHE A 66 -10.10 -0.62 -2.26
CA PHE A 66 -11.55 -0.54 -2.31
C PHE A 66 -12.10 0.49 -3.32
N TYR A 67 -11.32 1.52 -3.66
CA TYR A 67 -11.70 2.57 -4.60
C TYR A 67 -11.19 2.31 -6.04
N ALA A 68 -10.50 1.18 -6.24
CA ALA A 68 -9.89 0.76 -7.50
C ALA A 68 -9.00 1.87 -8.12
N ASP A 69 -8.08 2.42 -7.32
CA ASP A 69 -7.19 3.50 -7.76
C ASP A 69 -6.31 3.09 -8.95
N ARG A 70 -5.85 1.82 -9.02
CA ARG A 70 -5.01 1.35 -10.14
C ARG A 70 -5.83 1.11 -11.40
N ALA A 71 -7.05 0.61 -11.29
CA ALA A 71 -7.98 0.58 -12.42
C ALA A 71 -8.29 2.01 -12.91
N THR A 72 -8.48 2.96 -11.99
CA THR A 72 -8.66 4.39 -12.31
C THR A 72 -7.50 4.94 -13.11
N ARG A 73 -6.27 4.75 -12.61
CA ARG A 73 -5.06 5.20 -13.32
C ARG A 73 -4.89 4.49 -14.66
N GLY A 74 -5.15 3.19 -14.75
CA GLY A 74 -5.10 2.43 -16.00
C GLY A 74 -6.07 2.98 -17.06
N ALA A 75 -7.30 3.30 -16.65
CA ALA A 75 -8.30 3.90 -17.54
C ALA A 75 -7.90 5.31 -18.02
N GLU A 76 -7.25 6.11 -17.18
CA GLU A 76 -6.68 7.40 -17.57
C GLU A 76 -5.59 7.25 -18.63
N LEU A 77 -4.62 6.36 -18.41
CA LEU A 77 -3.53 6.11 -19.36
C LEU A 77 -4.05 5.63 -20.73
N PHE A 78 -5.11 4.82 -20.72
CA PHE A 78 -5.78 4.41 -21.96
C PHE A 78 -6.46 5.59 -22.66
N ARG A 79 -7.14 6.46 -21.91
CA ARG A 79 -7.79 7.67 -22.45
C ARG A 79 -6.80 8.68 -23.00
N GLU A 80 -5.62 8.78 -22.39
CA GLU A 80 -4.47 9.55 -22.88
C GLU A 80 -3.84 8.94 -24.15
N GLY A 81 -4.27 7.75 -24.57
CA GLY A 81 -3.76 7.07 -25.76
C GLY A 81 -2.36 6.49 -25.57
N LYS A 82 -1.95 6.19 -24.33
CA LYS A 82 -0.64 5.61 -24.01
C LYS A 82 -0.49 4.21 -24.57
N ALA A 83 -1.57 3.44 -24.64
CA ALA A 83 -1.59 2.13 -25.28
C ALA A 83 -2.95 1.84 -25.92
N PRO A 84 -3.00 0.98 -26.96
CA PRO A 84 -4.24 0.60 -27.63
C PRO A 84 -5.09 -0.41 -26.85
N VAL A 85 -4.53 -1.07 -25.82
CA VAL A 85 -5.20 -2.09 -25.00
C VAL A 85 -4.77 -2.00 -23.53
N ILE A 86 -5.63 -2.48 -22.64
CA ILE A 86 -5.35 -2.66 -21.21
C ILE A 86 -5.36 -4.15 -20.87
N VAL A 87 -4.39 -4.60 -20.08
CA VAL A 87 -4.36 -5.95 -19.52
C VAL A 87 -4.80 -5.87 -18.06
N ALA A 88 -5.94 -6.49 -17.74
CA ALA A 88 -6.43 -6.65 -16.37
C ALA A 88 -5.84 -7.94 -15.78
N SER A 89 -4.82 -7.80 -14.93
CA SER A 89 -4.15 -8.93 -14.30
C SER A 89 -4.78 -9.27 -12.95
N GLY A 90 -4.84 -10.55 -12.61
CA GLY A 90 -5.25 -10.93 -11.27
C GLY A 90 -5.39 -12.44 -11.04
N ARG A 91 -5.22 -12.83 -9.78
CA ARG A 91 -5.36 -14.23 -9.38
C ARG A 91 -6.81 -14.72 -9.48
N ARG A 92 -6.99 -16.00 -9.76
CA ARG A 92 -8.28 -16.69 -9.60
C ARG A 92 -8.59 -16.83 -8.12
N LEU A 93 -9.84 -16.52 -7.74
CA LEU A 93 -10.35 -16.77 -6.39
C LEU A 93 -11.16 -18.07 -6.37
N ARG A 94 -11.85 -18.37 -7.48
CA ARG A 94 -12.67 -19.56 -7.74
C ARG A 94 -12.59 -19.87 -9.25
N PRO A 95 -13.09 -21.03 -9.72
CA PRO A 95 -13.06 -21.37 -11.15
C PRO A 95 -13.64 -20.30 -12.09
N ASN A 96 -14.68 -19.58 -11.63
CA ASN A 96 -15.42 -18.59 -12.41
C ASN A 96 -15.38 -17.17 -11.80
N ALA A 97 -14.50 -16.91 -10.84
CA ALA A 97 -14.39 -15.59 -10.21
C ALA A 97 -12.93 -15.32 -9.81
N GLY A 98 -12.42 -14.17 -10.22
CA GLY A 98 -11.05 -13.77 -9.94
C GLY A 98 -10.91 -12.26 -9.90
N ILE A 99 -9.70 -11.84 -9.55
CA ILE A 99 -9.32 -10.43 -9.47
C ILE A 99 -9.32 -9.79 -10.87
N ALA A 100 -8.94 -10.54 -11.92
CA ALA A 100 -8.95 -10.05 -13.29
C ALA A 100 -10.37 -9.70 -13.78
N GLU A 101 -11.39 -10.48 -13.37
CA GLU A 101 -12.80 -10.19 -13.68
C GLU A 101 -13.32 -8.96 -12.94
N LEU A 102 -12.98 -8.79 -11.67
CA LEU A 102 -13.35 -7.60 -10.90
C LEU A 102 -12.70 -6.35 -11.52
N MET A 103 -11.44 -6.46 -11.93
CA MET A 103 -10.71 -5.36 -12.55
C MET A 103 -11.24 -5.02 -13.95
N GLU A 104 -11.64 -6.02 -14.75
CA GLU A 104 -12.36 -5.76 -16.01
C GLU A 104 -13.61 -4.93 -15.74
N HIS A 105 -14.40 -5.29 -14.72
CA HIS A 105 -15.59 -4.55 -14.33
C HIS A 105 -15.25 -3.10 -13.95
N ASP A 106 -14.25 -2.89 -13.11
CA ASP A 106 -13.81 -1.55 -12.67
C ASP A 106 -13.37 -0.68 -13.84
N LEU A 107 -12.62 -1.24 -14.80
CA LEU A 107 -12.15 -0.57 -16.00
C LEU A 107 -13.31 -0.20 -16.96
N VAL A 108 -14.27 -1.11 -17.13
CA VAL A 108 -15.48 -0.86 -17.94
C VAL A 108 -16.32 0.27 -17.33
N GLU A 109 -16.52 0.25 -16.01
CA GLU A 109 -17.23 1.32 -15.29
C GLU A 109 -16.54 2.69 -15.48
N ARG A 110 -15.23 2.70 -15.68
CA ARG A 110 -14.40 3.89 -15.92
C ARG A 110 -14.27 4.27 -17.40
N GLY A 111 -15.01 3.61 -18.28
CA GLY A 111 -15.15 3.98 -19.70
C GLY A 111 -14.15 3.31 -20.63
N VAL A 112 -13.42 2.28 -20.19
CA VAL A 112 -12.59 1.47 -21.10
C VAL A 112 -13.49 0.48 -21.85
N PRO A 113 -13.49 0.45 -23.19
CA PRO A 113 -14.28 -0.51 -23.95
C PRO A 113 -13.86 -1.95 -23.65
N LYS A 114 -14.83 -2.85 -23.43
CA LYS A 114 -14.56 -4.23 -23.04
C LYS A 114 -13.70 -5.01 -24.04
N ASP A 115 -13.83 -4.73 -25.34
CA ASP A 115 -13.00 -5.33 -26.41
C ASP A 115 -11.54 -4.87 -26.39
N LYS A 116 -11.22 -3.83 -25.61
CA LYS A 116 -9.86 -3.31 -25.39
C LYS A 116 -9.24 -3.82 -24.08
N ILE A 117 -9.96 -4.64 -23.33
CA ILE A 117 -9.49 -5.22 -22.08
C ILE A 117 -9.14 -6.69 -22.30
N VAL A 118 -7.88 -7.03 -22.04
CA VAL A 118 -7.40 -8.41 -22.04
C VAL A 118 -7.34 -8.89 -20.58
N ARG A 119 -8.16 -9.89 -20.24
CA ARG A 119 -8.10 -10.53 -18.93
C ARG A 119 -6.92 -11.48 -18.85
N LEU A 120 -6.02 -11.25 -17.90
CA LEU A 120 -4.92 -12.14 -17.55
C LEU A 120 -5.19 -12.76 -16.17
N ALA A 121 -5.93 -13.86 -16.18
CA ALA A 121 -6.21 -14.63 -14.98
C ALA A 121 -5.10 -15.67 -14.72
N HIS A 122 -4.56 -15.71 -13.51
CA HIS A 122 -3.49 -16.63 -13.12
C HIS A 122 -3.77 -17.30 -11.75
N ASP A 123 -3.02 -18.36 -11.42
CA ASP A 123 -3.10 -19.04 -10.12
C ASP A 123 -1.92 -18.71 -9.19
N ALA A 124 -1.07 -17.74 -9.57
CA ALA A 124 0.05 -17.32 -8.73
C ALA A 124 -0.42 -16.67 -7.41
N ASP A 125 0.24 -17.06 -6.31
CA ASP A 125 -0.01 -16.55 -4.96
C ASP A 125 0.90 -15.36 -4.60
N SER A 126 1.96 -15.11 -5.38
CA SER A 126 2.94 -14.05 -5.15
C SER A 126 3.50 -13.51 -6.46
N THR A 127 4.13 -12.34 -6.39
CA THR A 127 4.90 -11.70 -7.48
C THR A 127 6.40 -12.04 -7.44
N LEU A 128 6.81 -12.96 -6.57
CA LEU A 128 8.19 -13.47 -6.41
C LEU A 128 8.41 -14.78 -7.17
#